data_AF-E1ZMW4-F1
#
_entry.id   AF-E1ZMW4-F1
#
_cell.length_a   1.000
_cell.length_b   1.000
_cell.length_c   1.000
_cell.angle_alpha   90.00
_cell.angle_beta   90.00
_cell.angle_gamma   90.00
#
_symmetry.space_group_name_H-M   'P 1'
#
loop_
_entity.id
_entity.type
_entity.pdbx_description
1 polymer ?
#
loop_
_entity_poly.entity_id
_entity_poly.type
_entity_poly.pdbx_seq_one_letter_code
_entity_poly.pdbx_strand_id
1 'polypeptide(L)'
;MRDTLALSANRLRAILVSSISLLAASALPIVSYIYVYRHATAALGPFAWTHWAVCGVACSLGIVAHSMSNRVLLALHAALCCMLGAALGGFDTAFWYQLTNRCQTLQAVFQGCQQCTCAATNTCAAANFQTDANCQSCTAYPTEACDPALQEAQKLVIAFTGLSAVVFLALPTFYSLLVLARLEASAAVTAARRQMVSFAVDSQTTMVESNEKPSVTPAMLAAWVSFLLGTADPDSVAIADRCRSVLSARGFELDIKPTSSKRKEKGKGKGRPGKRAGGSKELVADSSSAGMAQEAEAYEAAESGAGGSSSRPARSAQVVADRRVQFVVK
;
A
#
# COMPACT_ATOMS: atom_id res chain seq x y z
N MET A 1 -13.31 -14.32 11.67
CA MET A 1 -12.63 -13.47 12.69
C MET A 1 -11.10 -13.46 12.55
N ARG A 2 -10.44 -14.59 12.21
CA ARG A 2 -8.98 -14.61 11.95
C ARG A 2 -8.57 -13.71 10.78
N ASP A 3 -9.36 -13.68 9.70
CA ASP A 3 -9.04 -12.89 8.50
C ASP A 3 -9.10 -11.38 8.73
N THR A 4 -10.07 -10.91 9.52
CA THR A 4 -10.20 -9.49 9.86
C THR A 4 -9.05 -8.99 10.73
N LEU A 5 -8.60 -9.83 11.68
CA LEU A 5 -7.44 -9.53 12.52
C LEU A 5 -6.15 -9.53 11.69
N ALA A 6 -5.94 -10.55 10.85
CA ALA A 6 -4.79 -10.61 9.96
C ALA A 6 -4.73 -9.41 9.00
N LEU A 7 -5.87 -8.98 8.46
CA LEU A 7 -5.96 -7.80 7.60
C LEU A 7 -5.60 -6.52 8.35
N SER A 8 -6.11 -6.33 9.57
CA SER A 8 -5.78 -5.14 10.39
C SER A 8 -4.28 -5.07 10.74
N ALA A 9 -3.67 -6.22 11.08
CA ALA A 9 -2.24 -6.30 11.38
C ALA A 9 -1.39 -5.96 10.16
N ASN A 10 -1.77 -6.45 8.97
CA ASN A 10 -1.06 -6.16 7.72
C ASN A 10 -1.19 -4.68 7.33
N ARG A 11 -2.35 -4.04 7.56
CA ARG A 11 -2.52 -2.59 7.34
C ARG A 11 -1.59 -1.79 8.25
N LEU A 12 -1.54 -2.12 9.53
CA LEU A 12 -0.65 -1.44 10.48
C LEU A 12 0.82 -1.58 10.08
N ARG A 13 1.25 -2.79 9.71
CA ARG A 13 2.60 -3.05 9.21
C ARG A 13 2.91 -2.22 7.97
N ALA A 14 2.00 -2.15 7.00
CA ALA A 14 2.19 -1.36 5.79
C ALA A 14 2.31 0.15 6.10
N ILE A 15 1.48 0.68 6.99
CA ILE A 15 1.56 2.08 7.43
C ILE A 15 2.89 2.37 8.12
N LEU A 16 3.32 1.49 9.05
CA LEU A 16 4.57 1.65 9.78
C LEU A 16 5.77 1.61 8.83
N VAL A 17 5.84 0.61 7.94
CA VAL A 17 6.92 0.49 6.96
C VAL A 17 6.95 1.71 6.04
N SER A 18 5.79 2.12 5.50
CA SER A 18 5.70 3.30 4.64
C SER A 18 6.19 4.57 5.36
N SER A 19 5.75 4.78 6.59
CA SER A 19 6.15 5.94 7.40
C SER A 19 7.65 5.94 7.72
N ILE A 20 8.20 4.79 8.10
CA ILE A 20 9.64 4.65 8.43
C ILE A 20 10.50 4.82 7.18
N SER A 21 10.14 4.20 6.06
CA SER A 21 10.87 4.32 4.80
C SER A 21 10.89 5.77 4.31
N LEU A 22 9.77 6.49 4.43
CA LEU A 22 9.68 7.89 4.01
C LEU A 22 10.39 8.84 4.98
N LEU A 23 10.38 8.53 6.27
CA LEU A 23 11.19 9.24 7.26
C LEU A 23 12.68 9.07 6.95
N ALA A 24 13.12 7.85 6.64
CA ALA A 24 14.49 7.55 6.25
C ALA A 24 14.87 8.29 4.95
N ALA A 25 13.99 8.29 3.94
CA ALA A 25 14.19 9.06 2.71
C ALA A 25 14.33 10.56 2.96
N SER A 26 13.55 11.11 3.89
CA SER A 26 13.61 12.53 4.28
C SER A 26 14.84 12.91 5.12
N ALA A 27 15.45 11.94 5.80
CA ALA A 27 16.65 12.14 6.62
C ALA A 27 17.92 12.25 5.77
N LEU A 28 17.96 11.58 4.61
CA LEU A 28 19.11 11.64 3.69
C LEU A 28 19.48 13.07 3.25
N PRO A 29 18.55 13.92 2.78
CA PRO A 29 18.88 15.30 2.44
C PRO A 29 19.28 16.14 3.66
N ILE A 30 18.89 15.77 4.88
CA ILE A 30 19.33 16.47 6.11
C ILE A 30 20.82 16.21 6.36
N VAL A 31 21.26 14.96 6.23
CA VAL A 31 22.68 14.61 6.42
C VAL A 31 23.53 15.30 5.36
N SER A 32 23.13 15.25 4.08
CA SER A 32 23.87 15.94 3.03
C SER A 32 23.83 17.47 3.22
N TYR A 33 22.70 18.04 3.65
CA TYR A 33 22.60 19.47 4.00
C TYR A 33 23.58 19.89 5.10
N ILE A 34 23.70 19.10 6.17
CA ILE A 34 24.57 19.42 7.32
C ILE A 34 26.04 19.21 7.00
N TYR A 35 26.41 18.10 6.35
CA TYR A 35 27.81 17.72 6.14
C TYR A 35 28.45 18.38 4.91
N VAL A 36 27.68 18.55 3.84
CA VAL A 36 28.23 19.02 2.55
C VAL A 36 27.93 20.50 2.32
N TYR A 37 26.82 21.01 2.89
CA TYR A 37 26.22 22.27 2.42
C TYR A 37 26.02 23.34 3.50
N ARG A 38 26.66 23.17 4.67
CA ARG A 38 26.60 24.10 5.82
C ARG A 38 26.89 25.57 5.46
N HIS A 39 27.55 25.82 4.34
CA HIS A 39 28.02 27.14 3.90
C HIS A 39 27.30 27.71 2.66
N ALA A 40 26.36 26.99 2.04
CA ALA A 40 25.70 27.38 0.78
C ALA A 40 24.15 27.27 0.86
N THR A 41 23.59 27.67 2.00
CA THR A 41 22.18 27.45 2.40
C THR A 41 21.13 27.97 1.40
N ALA A 42 21.38 29.10 0.72
CA ALA A 42 20.43 29.69 -0.22
C ALA A 42 20.37 28.98 -1.58
N ALA A 43 21.49 28.41 -2.03
CA ALA A 43 21.58 27.77 -3.35
C ALA A 43 21.04 26.33 -3.36
N LEU A 44 21.12 25.66 -2.21
CA LEU A 44 20.83 24.23 -2.06
C LEU A 44 19.52 23.93 -1.32
N GLY A 45 18.85 24.96 -0.78
CA GLY A 45 17.50 24.85 -0.23
C GLY A 45 16.49 24.14 -1.16
N PRO A 46 16.46 24.44 -2.47
CA PRO A 46 15.56 23.75 -3.40
C PRO A 46 15.73 22.23 -3.42
N PHE A 47 16.95 21.71 -3.25
CA PHE A 47 17.22 20.26 -3.26
C PHE A 47 16.59 19.54 -2.06
N ALA A 48 16.72 20.10 -0.85
CA ALA A 48 16.13 19.51 0.34
C ALA A 48 14.60 19.64 0.34
N TRP A 49 14.08 20.80 -0.05
CA TRP A 49 12.63 21.05 -0.09
C TRP A 49 11.90 20.16 -1.09
N THR A 50 12.48 19.87 -2.27
CA THR A 50 11.87 18.96 -3.23
C THR A 50 11.78 17.55 -2.66
N HIS A 51 12.83 17.04 -2.03
CA HIS A 51 12.81 15.73 -1.37
C HIS A 51 11.74 15.65 -0.27
N TRP A 52 11.69 16.65 0.62
CA TRP A 52 10.71 16.65 1.70
C TRP A 52 9.28 16.78 1.19
N ALA A 53 9.05 17.62 0.17
CA ALA A 53 7.74 17.76 -0.44
C ALA A 53 7.28 16.44 -1.09
N VAL A 54 8.16 15.80 -1.88
CA VAL A 54 7.86 14.52 -2.54
C VAL A 54 7.61 13.42 -1.52
N CYS A 55 8.47 13.28 -0.50
CA CYS A 55 8.30 12.28 0.55
C CYS A 55 7.03 12.53 1.37
N GLY A 56 6.70 13.80 1.67
CA GLY A 56 5.50 14.18 2.41
C GLY A 56 4.21 13.86 1.64
N VAL A 57 4.18 14.15 0.33
CA VAL A 57 3.05 13.80 -0.55
C VAL A 57 2.90 12.28 -0.66
N ALA A 58 4.00 11.55 -0.90
CA ALA A 58 3.98 10.09 -0.93
C ALA A 58 3.47 9.50 0.40
N CYS A 59 3.93 10.04 1.54
CA CYS A 59 3.57 9.55 2.87
C CYS A 59 2.10 9.77 3.20
N SER A 60 1.62 10.99 3.00
CA SER A 60 0.21 11.33 3.25
C SER A 60 -0.72 10.49 2.38
N LEU A 61 -0.40 10.30 1.09
CA LEU A 61 -1.19 9.44 0.22
C LEU A 61 -1.15 7.96 0.67
N GLY A 62 0.01 7.45 1.07
CA GLY A 62 0.16 6.09 1.57
C GLY A 62 -0.67 5.81 2.82
N ILE A 63 -0.64 6.73 3.80
CA ILE A 63 -1.46 6.65 5.02
C ILE A 63 -2.96 6.62 4.68
N VAL A 64 -3.41 7.50 3.78
CA VAL A 64 -4.82 7.55 3.36
C VAL A 64 -5.20 6.27 2.60
N ALA A 65 -4.37 5.80 1.67
CA ALA A 65 -4.62 4.59 0.91
C ALA A 65 -4.76 3.35 1.79
N HIS A 66 -3.84 3.16 2.74
CA HIS A 66 -3.86 2.03 3.67
C HIS A 66 -4.99 2.11 4.70
N SER A 67 -5.28 3.30 5.24
CA SER A 67 -6.36 3.49 6.22
C SER A 67 -7.74 3.21 5.62
N MET A 68 -7.98 3.67 4.39
CA MET A 68 -9.24 3.42 3.67
C MET A 68 -9.31 2.01 3.07
N SER A 69 -8.15 1.37 2.82
CA SER A 69 -8.05 0.07 2.13
C SER A 69 -8.79 0.07 0.78
N ASN A 70 -8.75 1.21 0.11
CA ASN A 70 -9.35 1.37 -1.21
C ASN A 70 -8.33 0.93 -2.28
N ARG A 71 -8.74 -0.02 -3.12
CA ARG A 71 -7.90 -0.60 -4.18
C ARG A 71 -7.35 0.45 -5.13
N VAL A 72 -8.18 1.41 -5.51
CA VAL A 72 -7.81 2.49 -6.45
C VAL A 72 -6.75 3.40 -5.82
N LEU A 73 -6.91 3.76 -4.55
CA LEU A 73 -5.91 4.58 -3.84
C LEU A 73 -4.58 3.84 -3.64
N LEU A 74 -4.60 2.54 -3.36
CA LEU A 74 -3.38 1.73 -3.25
C LEU A 74 -2.63 1.63 -4.58
N ALA A 75 -3.35 1.40 -5.69
CA ALA A 75 -2.78 1.39 -7.03
C ALA A 75 -2.22 2.76 -7.42
N LEU A 76 -2.96 3.84 -7.15
CA LEU A 76 -2.52 5.22 -7.39
C LEU A 76 -1.26 5.54 -6.58
N HIS A 77 -1.22 5.16 -5.30
CA HIS A 77 -0.04 5.36 -4.47
C HIS A 77 1.18 4.61 -5.00
N ALA A 78 1.02 3.36 -5.42
CA ALA A 78 2.10 2.59 -6.04
C ALA A 78 2.63 3.27 -7.32
N ALA A 79 1.74 3.66 -8.23
CA ALA A 79 2.13 4.34 -9.46
C ALA A 79 2.81 5.70 -9.19
N LEU A 80 2.24 6.49 -8.30
CA LEU A 80 2.74 7.82 -7.95
C LEU A 80 4.11 7.76 -7.28
N CYS A 81 4.37 6.81 -6.37
CA CYS A 81 5.69 6.62 -5.78
C CYS A 81 6.75 6.22 -6.81
N CYS A 82 6.42 5.36 -7.79
CA CYS A 82 7.34 5.03 -8.88
C CYS A 82 7.65 6.24 -9.76
N MET A 83 6.61 7.02 -10.14
CA MET A 83 6.78 8.23 -10.94
C MET A 83 7.60 9.31 -10.19
N LEU A 84 7.29 9.54 -8.92
CA LEU A 84 8.02 10.50 -8.08
C LEU A 84 9.45 10.06 -7.80
N GLY A 85 9.71 8.76 -7.61
CA GLY A 85 11.06 8.23 -7.48
C GLY A 85 11.89 8.46 -8.74
N ALA A 86 11.32 8.17 -9.92
CA ALA A 86 11.98 8.45 -11.19
C ALA A 86 12.21 9.96 -11.42
N ALA A 87 11.22 10.79 -11.07
CA ALA A 87 11.32 12.24 -11.18
C ALA A 87 12.39 12.82 -10.24
N LEU A 88 12.50 12.31 -9.01
CA LEU A 88 13.56 12.69 -8.07
C LEU A 88 14.95 12.29 -8.60
N GLY A 89 15.12 11.08 -9.12
CA GLY A 89 16.39 10.68 -9.72
C GLY A 89 16.80 11.57 -10.91
N GLY A 90 15.83 11.96 -11.75
CA GLY A 90 16.05 12.92 -12.82
C GLY A 90 16.38 14.33 -12.30
N PHE A 91 15.68 14.77 -11.25
CA PHE A 91 15.93 16.05 -10.58
C PHE A 91 17.34 16.10 -9.98
N ASP A 92 17.79 15.06 -9.29
CA ASP A 92 19.12 14.99 -8.67
C ASP A 92 20.23 15.09 -9.71
N THR A 93 20.05 14.38 -10.82
CA THR A 93 20.97 14.41 -11.95
C THR A 93 21.01 15.79 -12.59
N ALA A 94 19.84 16.40 -12.84
CA ALA A 94 19.75 17.74 -13.40
C ALA A 94 20.32 18.81 -12.45
N PHE A 95 20.08 18.69 -11.15
CA PHE A 95 20.59 19.57 -10.12
C PHE A 95 22.13 19.52 -10.08
N TRP A 96 22.70 18.31 -10.15
CA TRP A 96 24.14 18.12 -10.27
C TRP A 96 24.72 18.84 -11.48
N TYR A 97 24.16 18.63 -12.68
CA TYR A 97 24.62 19.31 -13.89
C TYR A 97 24.51 20.84 -13.79
N GLN A 98 23.43 21.35 -13.19
CA GLN A 98 23.28 22.78 -12.96
C GLN A 98 24.33 23.32 -12.00
N LEU A 99 24.65 22.59 -10.92
CA LEU A 99 25.68 22.98 -9.97
C LEU A 99 27.06 23.03 -10.64
N THR A 100 27.43 21.99 -11.41
CA THR A 100 28.69 21.95 -12.15
C THR A 100 28.80 23.11 -13.15
N ASN A 101 27.76 23.35 -13.95
CA ASN A 101 27.76 24.45 -14.93
C ASN A 101 27.82 25.83 -14.25
N ARG A 102 27.12 26.00 -13.13
CA ARG A 102 27.19 27.24 -12.34
C ARG A 102 28.57 27.45 -11.75
N CYS A 103 29.22 26.41 -11.24
CA CYS A 103 30.59 26.49 -10.77
C CYS A 103 31.55 26.94 -11.88
N GLN A 104 31.47 26.34 -13.07
CA GLN A 104 32.31 26.72 -14.21
C GLN A 104 32.07 28.16 -14.68
N THR A 105 30.80 28.57 -14.79
CA THR A 105 30.44 29.92 -15.27
C THR A 105 30.73 31.00 -14.24
N LEU A 106 30.45 30.76 -12.96
CA LEU A 106 30.66 31.76 -11.91
C LEU A 106 32.12 31.87 -11.49
N GLN A 107 32.92 30.80 -11.55
CA GLN A 107 34.38 30.91 -11.41
C GLN A 107 34.99 31.76 -12.53
N ALA A 108 34.47 31.64 -13.76
CA ALA A 108 34.91 32.49 -14.86
C ALA A 108 34.57 33.98 -14.64
N VAL A 109 33.37 34.27 -14.10
CA VAL A 109 32.95 35.64 -13.74
C VAL A 109 33.73 36.18 -12.53
N PHE A 110 34.17 35.31 -11.62
CA PHE A 110 34.85 35.71 -10.39
C PHE A 110 36.25 36.30 -10.59
N GLN A 111 36.89 36.02 -11.73
CA GLN A 111 38.12 36.71 -12.14
C GLN A 111 37.93 38.24 -12.24
N GLY A 112 36.69 38.72 -12.35
CA GLY A 112 36.34 40.14 -12.32
C GLY A 112 36.29 40.77 -10.93
N CYS A 113 36.24 39.99 -9.84
CA CYS A 113 36.16 40.52 -8.47
C CYS A 113 37.53 40.80 -7.86
N GLN A 114 38.29 41.69 -8.51
CA GLN A 114 39.69 41.99 -8.15
C GLN A 114 39.88 42.62 -6.76
N GLN A 115 38.80 43.05 -6.11
CA GLN A 115 38.86 43.61 -4.75
C GLN A 115 39.01 42.52 -3.67
N CYS A 116 38.65 41.26 -3.96
CA CYS A 116 38.93 40.09 -3.11
C CYS A 116 40.31 39.55 -3.46
N THR A 117 41.27 39.67 -2.55
CA THR A 117 42.63 39.11 -2.71
C THR A 117 42.61 37.61 -3.00
N CYS A 118 41.65 36.94 -2.37
CA CYS A 118 41.29 35.55 -2.55
C CYS A 118 40.82 35.18 -3.98
N ALA A 119 40.26 36.13 -4.73
CA ALA A 119 39.70 35.90 -6.06
C ALA A 119 40.79 35.68 -7.10
N ALA A 120 41.92 36.39 -6.98
CA ALA A 120 43.05 36.26 -7.90
C ALA A 120 43.62 34.84 -7.95
N THR A 121 43.56 34.12 -6.83
CA THR A 121 44.04 32.74 -6.70
C THR A 121 42.92 31.69 -6.74
N ASN A 122 41.65 32.09 -6.92
CA ASN A 122 40.50 31.18 -6.84
C ASN A 122 40.48 30.33 -5.55
N THR A 123 40.79 30.94 -4.41
CA THR A 123 40.84 30.25 -3.10
C THR A 123 39.80 30.76 -2.09
N CYS A 124 38.78 31.49 -2.56
CA CYS A 124 37.75 32.08 -1.71
C CYS A 124 36.86 31.03 -1.04
N ALA A 125 37.09 30.80 0.26
CA ALA A 125 36.18 30.06 1.12
C ALA A 125 34.91 30.87 1.40
N ALA A 126 33.83 30.19 1.83
CA ALA A 126 32.59 30.86 2.24
C ALA A 126 32.81 31.86 3.37
N ALA A 127 33.74 31.56 4.27
CA ALA A 127 34.14 32.44 5.37
C ALA A 127 34.66 33.80 4.85
N ASN A 128 35.41 33.82 3.75
CA ASN A 128 36.00 35.04 3.20
C ASN A 128 34.93 36.02 2.72
N PHE A 129 33.81 35.51 2.19
CA PHE A 129 32.66 36.34 1.80
C PHE A 129 31.95 36.97 2.99
N GLN A 130 32.03 36.36 4.18
CA GLN A 130 31.38 36.86 5.39
C GLN A 130 32.28 37.83 6.15
N THR A 131 33.59 37.57 6.19
CA THR A 131 34.54 38.30 7.03
C THR A 131 35.19 39.49 6.32
N ASP A 132 35.37 39.43 5.00
CA ASP A 132 36.10 40.45 4.26
C ASP A 132 35.14 41.41 3.55
N ALA A 133 35.19 42.69 3.92
CA ALA A 133 34.26 43.73 3.44
C ALA A 133 34.36 43.93 1.92
N ASN A 134 35.55 43.70 1.34
CA ASN A 134 35.78 43.82 -0.10
C ASN A 134 35.23 42.63 -0.90
N CYS A 135 34.88 41.53 -0.22
CA CYS A 135 34.38 40.30 -0.82
C CYS A 135 32.86 40.17 -0.74
N GLN A 136 32.19 40.96 0.12
CA GLN A 136 30.75 40.85 0.38
C GLN A 136 29.88 41.18 -0.84
N SER A 137 30.33 42.08 -1.72
CA SER A 137 29.62 42.43 -2.96
C SER A 137 29.84 41.42 -4.09
N CYS A 138 30.80 40.49 -3.93
CA CYS A 138 31.11 39.50 -4.95
C CYS A 138 30.13 38.32 -4.88
N THR A 139 29.35 38.11 -5.93
CA THR A 139 28.45 36.96 -6.03
C THR A 139 29.15 35.78 -6.71
N ALA A 140 29.87 34.95 -5.95
CA ALA A 140 30.19 33.60 -6.43
C ALA A 140 29.98 32.53 -5.38
N TYR A 141 30.05 31.30 -5.89
CA TYR A 141 30.13 30.13 -5.06
C TYR A 141 31.50 30.02 -4.40
N PRO A 142 31.54 29.59 -3.13
CA PRO A 142 32.79 29.32 -2.44
C PRO A 142 33.53 28.18 -3.13
N THR A 143 34.85 28.20 -3.05
CA THR A 143 35.72 27.16 -3.62
C THR A 143 35.42 25.79 -3.06
N GLU A 144 34.97 25.70 -1.81
CA GLU A 144 34.47 24.47 -1.18
C GLU A 144 33.31 23.82 -1.95
N ALA A 145 32.53 24.59 -2.71
CA ALA A 145 31.46 24.08 -3.55
C ALA A 145 31.91 23.76 -4.99
N CYS A 146 33.02 24.35 -5.44
CA CYS A 146 33.48 24.27 -6.83
C CYS A 146 34.85 23.62 -7.01
N ASP A 147 35.44 23.07 -5.94
CA ASP A 147 36.66 22.28 -6.00
C ASP A 147 36.39 20.96 -6.75
N PRO A 148 37.11 20.68 -7.85
CA PRO A 148 36.91 19.46 -8.64
C PRO A 148 37.05 18.17 -7.83
N ALA A 149 37.93 18.13 -6.82
CA ALA A 149 38.11 16.95 -5.96
C ALA A 149 36.88 16.72 -5.07
N LEU A 150 36.31 17.80 -4.51
CA LEU A 150 35.07 17.71 -3.73
C LEU A 150 33.87 17.45 -4.64
N GLN A 151 33.86 17.97 -5.86
CA GLN A 151 32.79 17.74 -6.84
C GLN A 151 32.64 16.25 -7.19
N GLU A 152 33.73 15.53 -7.47
CA GLU A 152 33.63 14.08 -7.72
C GLU A 152 33.09 13.30 -6.50
N ALA A 153 33.48 13.70 -5.28
CA ALA A 153 32.92 13.12 -4.06
C ALA A 153 31.42 13.46 -3.91
N GLN A 154 31.02 14.71 -4.19
CA GLN A 154 29.63 15.16 -4.13
C GLN A 154 28.75 14.47 -5.17
N LYS A 155 29.26 14.21 -6.37
CA LYS A 155 28.58 13.44 -7.41
C LYS A 155 28.19 12.05 -6.91
N LEU A 156 29.10 11.35 -6.24
CA LEU A 156 28.82 10.05 -5.64
C LEU A 156 27.76 10.14 -4.53
N VAL A 157 27.84 11.16 -3.68
CA VAL A 157 26.86 11.39 -2.60
C VAL A 157 25.47 11.68 -3.17
N ILE A 158 25.36 12.54 -4.19
CA ILE A 158 24.09 12.87 -4.84
C ILE A 158 23.51 11.64 -5.56
N ALA A 159 24.35 10.90 -6.30
CA ALA A 159 23.92 9.66 -6.96
C ALA A 159 23.42 8.62 -5.95
N PHE A 160 24.13 8.44 -4.83
CA PHE A 160 23.70 7.53 -3.77
C PHE A 160 22.42 8.02 -3.08
N THR A 161 22.26 9.33 -2.90
CA THR A 161 21.04 9.94 -2.33
C THR A 161 19.84 9.68 -3.24
N GLY A 162 19.98 9.91 -4.55
CA GLY A 162 18.90 9.63 -5.51
C GLY A 162 18.56 8.14 -5.58
N LEU A 163 19.57 7.26 -5.61
CA LEU A 163 19.34 5.81 -5.64
C LEU A 163 18.67 5.31 -4.36
N SER A 164 19.11 5.79 -3.20
CA SER A 164 18.49 5.45 -1.92
C SER A 164 17.07 6.02 -1.82
N ALA A 165 16.80 7.23 -2.30
CA ALA A 165 15.45 7.79 -2.39
C ALA A 165 14.53 6.91 -3.25
N VAL A 166 15.00 6.42 -4.40
CA VAL A 166 14.26 5.47 -5.25
C VAL A 166 13.96 4.18 -4.49
N VAL A 167 14.94 3.60 -3.79
CA VAL A 167 14.75 2.37 -3.01
C VAL A 167 13.73 2.59 -1.88
N PHE A 168 13.85 3.68 -1.13
CA PHE A 168 12.94 3.99 -0.03
C PHE A 168 11.53 4.36 -0.50
N LEU A 169 11.37 4.90 -1.71
CA LEU A 169 10.06 5.11 -2.34
C LEU A 169 9.47 3.84 -2.95
N ALA A 170 10.31 2.90 -3.41
CA ALA A 170 9.88 1.62 -3.94
C ALA A 170 9.36 0.67 -2.85
N LEU A 171 9.92 0.70 -1.64
CA LEU A 171 9.45 -0.16 -0.54
C LEU A 171 7.93 -0.02 -0.27
N PRO A 172 7.37 1.20 -0.07
CA PRO A 172 5.93 1.41 0.06
C PRO A 172 5.11 0.86 -1.11
N THR A 173 5.63 0.90 -2.35
CA THR A 173 4.90 0.40 -3.52
C THR A 173 4.76 -1.11 -3.48
N PHE A 174 5.83 -1.84 -3.12
CA PHE A 174 5.77 -3.28 -2.94
C PHE A 174 4.73 -3.67 -1.87
N TYR A 175 4.71 -2.99 -0.73
CA TYR A 175 3.70 -3.25 0.31
C TYR A 175 2.28 -2.92 -0.16
N SER A 176 2.09 -1.84 -0.90
CA SER A 176 0.78 -1.47 -1.46
C SER A 176 0.27 -2.50 -2.47
N LEU A 177 1.15 -2.98 -3.34
CA LEU A 177 0.84 -4.05 -4.30
C LEU A 177 0.57 -5.39 -3.60
N LEU A 178 1.32 -5.73 -2.54
CA LEU A 178 1.06 -6.93 -1.74
C LEU A 178 -0.31 -6.87 -1.06
N VAL A 179 -0.68 -5.72 -0.47
CA VAL A 179 -2.02 -5.54 0.12
C VAL A 179 -3.09 -5.62 -0.95
N LEU A 180 -2.87 -4.99 -2.11
CA LEU A 180 -3.80 -5.05 -3.24
C LEU A 180 -4.01 -6.50 -3.72
N ALA A 181 -2.93 -7.24 -3.96
CA ALA A 181 -2.98 -8.64 -4.39
C ALA A 181 -3.69 -9.53 -3.36
N ARG A 182 -3.50 -9.29 -2.06
CA ARG A 182 -4.23 -10.01 -1.00
C ARG A 182 -5.72 -9.68 -1.00
N LEU A 183 -6.08 -8.41 -1.20
CA LEU A 183 -7.48 -7.98 -1.31
C LEU A 183 -8.15 -8.60 -2.53
N GLU A 184 -7.46 -8.65 -3.68
CA GLU A 184 -7.98 -9.28 -4.90
C GLU A 184 -8.09 -10.79 -4.76
N ALA A 185 -7.08 -11.47 -4.20
CA ALA A 185 -7.14 -12.90 -3.93
C ALA A 185 -8.32 -13.25 -2.99
N SER A 186 -8.53 -12.47 -1.93
CA SER A 186 -9.67 -12.68 -1.02
C SER A 186 -11.03 -12.47 -1.71
N ALA A 187 -11.10 -11.50 -2.62
CA ALA A 187 -12.30 -11.23 -3.42
C ALA A 187 -12.57 -12.34 -4.44
N ALA A 188 -11.52 -12.87 -5.08
CA ALA A 188 -11.62 -13.98 -6.02
C ALA A 188 -12.08 -15.27 -5.32
N VAL A 189 -11.53 -15.58 -4.15
CA VAL A 189 -11.94 -16.76 -3.36
C VAL A 189 -13.40 -16.63 -2.91
N THR A 190 -13.82 -15.45 -2.45
CA THR A 190 -15.22 -15.23 -2.04
C THR A 190 -16.19 -15.28 -3.22
N ALA A 191 -15.79 -14.79 -4.40
CA ALA A 191 -16.56 -14.92 -5.63
C ALA A 191 -16.66 -16.38 -6.09
N ALA A 192 -15.57 -17.13 -6.09
CA ALA A 192 -15.56 -18.56 -6.44
C ALA A 192 -16.42 -19.39 -5.47
N ARG A 193 -16.31 -19.13 -4.16
CA ARG A 193 -17.17 -19.75 -3.15
C ARG A 193 -18.64 -19.43 -3.38
N ARG A 194 -18.97 -18.19 -3.76
CA ARG A 194 -20.34 -17.81 -4.12
C ARG A 194 -20.88 -18.60 -5.30
N GLN A 195 -20.10 -18.74 -6.36
CA GLN A 195 -20.49 -19.52 -7.54
C GLN A 195 -20.69 -21.01 -7.22
N MET A 196 -19.83 -21.59 -6.37
CA MET A 196 -20.00 -22.97 -5.92
C MET A 196 -21.27 -23.15 -5.09
N VAL A 197 -21.53 -22.24 -4.15
CA VAL A 197 -22.73 -22.28 -3.30
C VAL A 197 -24.00 -22.03 -4.12
N SER A 198 -23.99 -21.10 -5.08
CA SER A 198 -25.15 -20.84 -5.94
C SER A 198 -25.49 -22.06 -6.79
N PHE A 199 -24.49 -22.72 -7.37
CA PHE A 199 -24.69 -23.96 -8.14
C PHE A 199 -25.23 -25.10 -7.26
N ALA A 200 -24.67 -25.27 -6.06
CA ALA A 200 -25.14 -26.28 -5.12
C ALA A 200 -26.60 -26.03 -4.70
N VAL A 201 -26.96 -24.79 -4.37
CA VAL A 201 -28.32 -24.42 -3.99
C VAL A 201 -29.30 -24.61 -5.15
N ASP A 202 -28.93 -24.22 -6.36
CA ASP A 202 -29.77 -24.42 -7.55
C ASP A 202 -29.98 -25.92 -7.84
N SER A 203 -28.92 -26.74 -7.75
CA SER A 203 -29.02 -28.20 -7.90
C SER A 203 -29.89 -28.85 -6.80
N GLN A 204 -29.82 -28.39 -5.55
CA GLN A 204 -30.73 -28.88 -4.50
C GLN A 204 -32.17 -28.44 -4.75
N THR A 205 -32.37 -27.22 -5.27
CA THR A 205 -33.69 -26.69 -5.58
C THR A 205 -34.36 -27.49 -6.70
N THR A 206 -33.62 -27.84 -7.75
CA THR A 206 -34.14 -28.67 -8.84
C THR A 206 -34.51 -30.08 -8.40
N MET A 207 -33.75 -30.70 -7.49
CA MET A 207 -34.13 -31.98 -6.88
C MET A 207 -35.43 -31.89 -6.07
N VAL A 208 -35.62 -30.81 -5.32
CA VAL A 208 -36.87 -30.63 -4.56
C VAL A 208 -38.06 -30.36 -5.49
N GLU A 209 -37.84 -29.64 -6.59
CA GLU A 209 -38.85 -29.44 -7.64
C GLU A 209 -39.26 -30.77 -8.29
N SER A 210 -38.32 -31.69 -8.51
CA SER A 210 -38.60 -33.03 -9.07
C SER A 210 -39.25 -34.02 -8.08
N ASN A 211 -39.58 -33.59 -6.86
CA ASN A 211 -40.05 -34.42 -5.73
C ASN A 211 -38.97 -35.35 -5.14
N GLU A 212 -37.70 -35.13 -5.43
CA GLU A 212 -36.60 -35.86 -4.80
C GLU A 212 -36.23 -35.23 -3.47
N LYS A 213 -35.73 -36.05 -2.54
CA LYS A 213 -35.24 -35.57 -1.25
C LYS A 213 -33.89 -34.89 -1.47
N PRO A 214 -33.65 -33.68 -0.92
CA PRO A 214 -32.36 -33.02 -1.04
C PRO A 214 -31.26 -33.90 -0.45
N SER A 215 -30.11 -33.97 -1.14
CA SER A 215 -28.97 -34.77 -0.70
C SER A 215 -28.22 -34.14 0.48
N VAL A 216 -28.52 -32.87 0.77
CA VAL A 216 -27.85 -32.06 1.78
C VAL A 216 -28.73 -31.90 3.03
N THR A 217 -28.12 -31.79 4.20
CA THR A 217 -28.84 -31.57 5.45
C THR A 217 -29.54 -30.20 5.45
N PRO A 218 -30.74 -30.07 6.07
CA PRO A 218 -31.46 -28.81 6.13
C PRO A 218 -30.65 -27.64 6.72
N ALA A 219 -29.82 -27.93 7.73
CA ALA A 219 -28.95 -26.93 8.35
C ALA A 219 -27.89 -26.38 7.37
N MET A 220 -27.28 -27.24 6.56
CA MET A 220 -26.29 -26.81 5.56
C MET A 220 -26.95 -26.01 4.43
N LEU A 221 -28.14 -26.41 4.00
CA LEU A 221 -28.93 -25.68 3.01
C LEU A 221 -29.37 -24.30 3.54
N ALA A 222 -29.84 -24.23 4.78
CA ALA A 222 -30.17 -22.97 5.45
C ALA A 222 -28.97 -22.03 5.51
N ALA A 223 -27.78 -22.56 5.82
CA ALA A 223 -26.55 -21.79 5.89
C ALA A 223 -26.10 -21.28 4.51
N TRP A 224 -26.22 -22.09 3.44
CA TRP A 224 -25.95 -21.66 2.08
C TRP A 224 -26.92 -20.60 1.55
N VAL A 225 -28.23 -20.79 1.81
CA VAL A 225 -29.25 -19.79 1.45
C VAL A 225 -29.02 -18.48 2.21
N SER A 226 -28.72 -18.55 3.51
CA SER A 226 -28.38 -17.37 4.32
C SER A 226 -27.14 -16.66 3.80
N PHE A 227 -26.12 -17.42 3.37
CA PHE A 227 -24.92 -16.87 2.76
C PHE A 227 -25.23 -16.14 1.45
N LEU A 228 -26.02 -16.71 0.54
CA LEU A 228 -26.41 -16.09 -0.73
C LEU A 228 -27.27 -14.84 -0.53
N LEU A 229 -28.24 -14.87 0.39
CA LEU A 229 -29.07 -13.71 0.76
C LEU A 229 -28.24 -12.57 1.36
N GLY A 230 -27.13 -12.89 2.02
CA GLY A 230 -26.18 -11.90 2.54
C GLY A 230 -25.32 -11.23 1.45
N THR A 231 -25.39 -11.67 0.20
CA THR A 231 -24.61 -11.11 -0.91
C THR A 231 -25.35 -9.95 -1.59
N ALA A 232 -24.59 -9.02 -2.18
CA ALA A 232 -25.14 -7.89 -2.94
C ALA A 232 -25.45 -8.22 -4.41
N ASP A 233 -25.38 -9.49 -4.80
CA ASP A 233 -25.52 -9.95 -6.18
C ASP A 233 -26.96 -10.41 -6.44
N PRO A 234 -27.71 -9.74 -7.35
CA PRO A 234 -29.13 -10.00 -7.53
C PRO A 234 -29.44 -11.44 -7.97
N ASP A 235 -28.57 -12.06 -8.78
CA ASP A 235 -28.78 -13.42 -9.26
C ASP A 235 -28.64 -14.44 -8.12
N SER A 236 -27.63 -14.26 -7.28
CA SER A 236 -27.43 -15.06 -6.07
C SER A 236 -28.60 -14.95 -5.09
N VAL A 237 -29.15 -13.74 -4.93
CA VAL A 237 -30.34 -13.50 -4.10
C VAL A 237 -31.58 -14.17 -4.70
N ALA A 238 -31.78 -14.07 -6.02
CA ALA A 238 -32.90 -14.70 -6.71
C ALA A 238 -32.87 -16.24 -6.59
N ILE A 239 -31.69 -16.86 -6.71
CA ILE A 239 -31.51 -18.31 -6.50
C ILE A 239 -31.87 -18.69 -5.06
N ALA A 240 -31.44 -17.90 -4.08
CA ALA A 240 -31.72 -18.15 -2.67
C ALA A 240 -33.22 -18.03 -2.34
N ASP A 241 -33.90 -17.00 -2.87
CA ASP A 241 -35.34 -16.79 -2.70
C ASP A 241 -36.15 -17.89 -3.40
N ARG A 242 -35.74 -18.32 -4.59
CA ARG A 242 -36.34 -19.47 -5.29
C ARG A 242 -36.25 -20.72 -4.42
N CYS A 243 -35.06 -21.07 -3.94
CA CYS A 243 -34.84 -22.23 -3.06
C CYS A 243 -35.75 -22.17 -1.83
N ARG A 244 -35.82 -21.01 -1.17
CA ARG A 244 -36.66 -20.79 0.01
C ARG A 244 -38.15 -20.99 -0.31
N SER A 245 -38.62 -20.45 -1.43
CA SER A 245 -40.02 -20.59 -1.85
C SER A 245 -40.39 -22.05 -2.13
N VAL A 246 -39.54 -22.77 -2.85
CA VAL A 246 -39.74 -24.19 -3.21
C VAL A 246 -39.76 -25.07 -1.97
N LEU A 247 -38.84 -24.85 -1.03
CA LEU A 247 -38.79 -25.60 0.22
C LEU A 247 -40.02 -25.32 1.10
N SER A 248 -40.43 -24.05 1.21
CA SER A 248 -41.62 -23.68 2.00
C SER A 248 -42.90 -24.30 1.43
N ALA A 249 -43.05 -24.35 0.10
CA ALA A 249 -44.18 -24.98 -0.57
C ALA A 249 -44.25 -26.50 -0.31
N ARG A 250 -43.11 -27.12 0.02
CA ARG A 250 -42.98 -28.54 0.37
C ARG A 250 -43.06 -28.81 1.88
N GLY A 251 -43.31 -27.79 2.69
CA GLY A 251 -43.39 -27.91 4.15
C GLY A 251 -42.04 -28.01 4.86
N PHE A 252 -40.93 -27.70 4.17
CA PHE A 252 -39.63 -27.57 4.81
C PHE A 252 -39.44 -26.13 5.29
N GLU A 253 -39.50 -25.91 6.60
CA GLU A 253 -39.09 -24.62 7.19
C GLU A 253 -37.58 -24.62 7.41
N LEU A 254 -36.89 -23.69 6.75
CA LEU A 254 -35.49 -23.40 7.03
C LEU A 254 -35.44 -22.34 8.14
N ASP A 255 -34.73 -22.63 9.24
CA ASP A 255 -34.38 -21.63 10.26
C ASP A 255 -33.29 -20.70 9.71
N ILE A 256 -33.71 -19.77 8.85
CA ILE A 256 -32.86 -18.70 8.31
C ILE A 256 -32.79 -17.64 9.39
N LYS A 257 -31.78 -17.71 10.25
CA LYS A 257 -31.47 -16.60 11.15
C LYS A 257 -31.13 -15.39 10.28
N PRO A 258 -31.91 -14.28 10.34
CA PRO A 258 -31.56 -13.10 9.59
C PRO A 258 -30.18 -12.66 10.08
N THR A 259 -29.19 -12.71 9.19
CA THR A 259 -27.87 -12.15 9.46
C THR A 259 -28.11 -10.67 9.68
N SER A 260 -28.19 -10.28 10.96
CA SER A 260 -28.47 -8.90 11.32
C SER A 260 -27.30 -8.06 10.84
N SER A 261 -27.41 -7.56 9.62
CA SER A 261 -26.58 -6.51 9.06
C SER A 261 -26.91 -5.26 9.87
N LYS A 262 -26.42 -5.19 11.11
CA LYS A 262 -26.14 -3.92 11.78
C LYS A 262 -24.95 -3.30 11.04
N ARG A 263 -25.18 -2.90 9.79
CA ARG A 263 -24.41 -1.86 9.13
C ARG A 263 -24.73 -0.62 9.95
N LYS A 264 -23.94 -0.36 11.00
CA LYS A 264 -23.94 0.89 11.75
C LYS A 264 -23.73 1.98 10.70
N GLU A 265 -24.83 2.55 10.23
CA GLU A 265 -24.87 3.77 9.45
C GLU A 265 -24.35 4.85 10.40
N LYS A 266 -23.02 5.06 10.39
CA LYS A 266 -22.38 6.11 11.15
C LYS A 266 -22.83 7.45 10.58
N GLY A 267 -23.89 7.97 11.18
CA GLY A 267 -24.10 9.38 11.48
C GLY A 267 -23.84 10.37 10.36
N LYS A 268 -24.88 10.67 9.60
CA LYS A 268 -25.07 11.99 8.99
C LYS A 268 -25.40 13.00 10.11
N GLY A 269 -24.39 13.39 10.87
CA GLY A 269 -24.51 14.40 11.92
C GLY A 269 -24.58 15.81 11.32
N LYS A 270 -25.78 16.39 11.27
CA LYS A 270 -25.98 17.83 11.06
C LYS A 270 -25.53 18.59 12.32
N GLY A 271 -24.57 19.50 12.13
CA GLY A 271 -24.41 20.80 12.78
C GLY A 271 -24.55 20.98 14.30
N ARG A 272 -23.45 21.38 14.95
CA ARG A 272 -23.35 22.63 15.74
C ARG A 272 -21.89 22.91 16.16
N PRO A 273 -21.43 24.18 16.18
CA PRO A 273 -20.10 24.53 16.67
C PRO A 273 -20.15 24.74 18.19
N GLY A 274 -19.16 24.21 18.92
CA GLY A 274 -19.06 24.34 20.37
C GLY A 274 -17.61 24.25 20.84
N LYS A 275 -17.15 25.33 21.48
CA LYS A 275 -15.81 25.59 22.00
C LYS A 275 -15.39 24.63 23.14
N ARG A 276 -14.07 24.36 23.13
CA ARG A 276 -13.09 24.25 24.24
C ARG A 276 -13.13 23.07 25.25
N ALA A 277 -11.90 22.63 25.49
CA ALA A 277 -11.26 22.18 26.74
C ALA A 277 -11.37 20.71 27.17
N GLY A 278 -10.22 20.03 27.07
CA GLY A 278 -9.55 19.36 28.20
C GLY A 278 -10.27 18.16 28.83
N GLY A 279 -9.72 16.96 28.59
CA GLY A 279 -10.09 15.79 29.38
C GLY A 279 -9.57 14.50 28.75
N SER A 280 -8.49 13.98 29.32
CA SER A 280 -7.94 12.65 29.05
C SER A 280 -9.03 11.57 29.25
N LYS A 281 -9.22 10.68 28.26
CA LYS A 281 -10.05 9.48 28.41
C LYS A 281 -9.41 8.28 27.73
N GLU A 282 -9.06 7.34 28.59
CA GLU A 282 -9.09 5.88 28.46
C GLU A 282 -9.74 5.34 27.17
N LEU A 283 -8.95 4.56 26.42
CA LEU A 283 -9.39 3.72 25.32
C LEU A 283 -10.21 2.54 25.86
N VAL A 284 -11.53 2.70 25.88
CA VAL A 284 -12.47 1.58 26.05
C VAL A 284 -12.55 0.83 24.72
N ALA A 285 -12.08 -0.43 24.75
CA ALA A 285 -12.20 -1.38 23.64
C ALA A 285 -13.67 -1.78 23.47
N ASP A 286 -14.26 -1.36 22.36
CA ASP A 286 -15.67 -1.63 22.00
C ASP A 286 -15.81 -3.08 21.49
N SER A 287 -16.70 -3.83 22.14
CA SER A 287 -16.99 -5.24 21.93
C SER A 287 -17.97 -5.43 20.77
N SER A 288 -17.46 -5.73 19.57
CA SER A 288 -18.31 -6.00 18.41
C SER A 288 -17.90 -7.20 17.55
N SER A 289 -17.18 -8.18 18.12
CA SER A 289 -16.62 -9.32 17.38
C SER A 289 -17.29 -10.67 17.65
N ALA A 290 -18.31 -10.73 18.51
CA ALA A 290 -18.91 -12.00 18.95
C ALA A 290 -19.81 -12.69 17.90
N GLY A 291 -20.39 -11.94 16.94
CA GLY A 291 -21.41 -12.50 16.03
C GLY A 291 -20.88 -13.35 14.86
N MET A 292 -19.67 -13.09 14.36
CA MET A 292 -19.10 -13.82 13.21
C MET A 292 -18.20 -15.01 13.60
N ALA A 293 -17.95 -15.20 14.90
CA ALA A 293 -17.14 -16.33 15.38
C ALA A 293 -17.96 -17.63 15.40
N GLN A 294 -19.25 -17.56 15.75
CA GLN A 294 -20.14 -18.73 15.83
C GLN A 294 -20.49 -19.34 14.46
N GLU A 295 -20.47 -18.56 13.37
CA GLU A 295 -20.77 -19.07 12.02
C GLU A 295 -19.60 -19.80 11.35
N ALA A 296 -18.35 -19.43 11.68
CA ALA A 296 -17.18 -20.13 11.18
C ALA A 296 -16.99 -21.49 11.87
N GLU A 297 -17.24 -21.57 13.18
CA GLU A 297 -17.18 -22.83 13.94
C GLU A 297 -18.29 -23.82 13.52
N ALA A 298 -19.49 -23.34 13.20
CA ALA A 298 -20.57 -24.21 12.73
C ALA A 298 -20.28 -24.85 11.35
N TYR A 299 -19.53 -24.16 10.48
CA TYR A 299 -19.11 -24.69 9.18
C TYR A 299 -17.91 -25.63 9.27
N GLU A 300 -16.91 -25.33 10.11
CA GLU A 300 -15.74 -26.20 10.32
C GLU A 300 -16.15 -27.51 11.01
N ALA A 301 -17.16 -27.46 11.90
CA ALA A 301 -17.79 -28.64 12.50
C ALA A 301 -18.54 -29.51 11.45
N ALA A 302 -19.19 -28.89 10.47
CA ALA A 302 -19.91 -29.60 9.40
C ALA A 302 -18.97 -30.30 8.41
N GLU A 303 -17.79 -29.73 8.10
CA GLU A 303 -16.76 -30.40 7.30
C GLU A 303 -16.05 -31.54 8.07
N SER A 304 -15.84 -31.39 9.39
CA SER A 304 -15.19 -32.43 10.20
C SER A 304 -16.04 -33.70 10.42
N GLY A 305 -17.36 -33.62 10.24
CA GLY A 305 -18.29 -34.74 10.44
C GLY A 305 -18.40 -35.72 9.27
N ALA A 306 -17.82 -35.41 8.11
CA ALA A 306 -17.92 -36.23 6.88
C ALA A 306 -16.60 -36.91 6.46
N GLY A 307 -15.55 -36.80 7.27
CA GLY A 307 -14.21 -37.33 6.97
C GLY A 307 -13.96 -38.72 7.55
N GLY A 308 -14.56 -39.74 6.95
CA GLY A 308 -14.15 -41.13 7.17
C GLY A 308 -12.67 -41.34 6.80
N SER A 309 -11.91 -41.81 7.79
CA SER A 309 -10.61 -42.48 7.70
C SER A 309 -10.23 -42.94 6.28
N SER A 310 -9.29 -42.23 5.65
CA SER A 310 -8.52 -42.75 4.53
C SER A 310 -7.07 -42.35 4.70
N SER A 311 -6.33 -43.23 5.36
CA SER A 311 -4.87 -43.29 5.32
C SER A 311 -4.40 -43.44 3.87
N ARG A 312 -3.55 -42.54 3.39
CA ARG A 312 -2.61 -42.89 2.31
C ARG A 312 -1.24 -42.25 2.49
N PRO A 313 -0.18 -42.99 2.11
CA PRO A 313 1.17 -42.79 2.60
C PRO A 313 1.98 -41.82 1.74
N ALA A 314 3.09 -41.38 2.31
CA ALA A 314 4.17 -40.70 1.64
C ALA A 314 4.64 -41.48 0.39
N ARG A 315 4.82 -40.78 -0.74
CA ARG A 315 5.63 -41.28 -1.84
C ARG A 315 6.43 -40.15 -2.48
N SER A 316 7.73 -40.40 -2.50
CA SER A 316 8.82 -39.64 -3.09
C SER A 316 8.74 -39.51 -4.62
N ALA A 317 9.31 -38.41 -5.09
CA ALA A 317 9.75 -38.00 -6.43
C ALA A 317 9.72 -39.03 -7.59
N GLN A 318 9.26 -38.58 -8.77
CA GLN A 318 9.93 -38.88 -10.03
C GLN A 318 9.58 -37.87 -11.14
N VAL A 319 10.63 -37.26 -11.70
CA VAL A 319 10.69 -36.61 -13.02
C VAL A 319 10.56 -37.69 -14.10
N VAL A 320 9.88 -37.42 -15.23
CA VAL A 320 10.30 -37.81 -16.62
C VAL A 320 9.22 -37.43 -17.66
N ALA A 321 9.72 -36.72 -18.68
CA ALA A 321 9.37 -36.55 -20.10
C ALA A 321 8.02 -37.01 -20.70
N ASP A 322 7.37 -36.05 -21.35
CA ASP A 322 7.14 -35.95 -22.80
C ASP A 322 6.78 -37.23 -23.59
N ARG A 323 5.54 -37.30 -24.10
CA ARG A 323 5.20 -38.07 -25.31
C ARG A 323 3.89 -37.61 -25.95
N ARG A 324 4.03 -37.16 -27.21
CA ARG A 324 2.97 -36.86 -28.19
C ARG A 324 2.07 -38.06 -28.44
N VAL A 325 0.77 -37.81 -28.61
CA VAL A 325 -0.20 -38.77 -29.16
C VAL A 325 -0.63 -38.28 -30.54
N GLN A 326 -0.40 -39.12 -31.55
CA GLN A 326 -0.93 -38.98 -32.91
C GLN A 326 -2.38 -39.51 -32.94
N PHE A 327 -3.25 -38.80 -33.66
CA PHE A 327 -4.60 -39.27 -33.96
C PHE A 327 -4.56 -40.24 -35.15
N VAL A 328 -5.18 -41.41 -34.98
CA VAL A 328 -5.58 -42.29 -36.09
C VAL A 328 -7.07 -42.07 -36.32
N VAL A 329 -7.41 -41.59 -37.52
CA VAL A 329 -8.78 -41.49 -38.02
C VAL A 329 -9.20 -42.87 -38.52
N LYS A 330 -10.41 -43.30 -38.18
CA LYS A 330 -11.15 -44.35 -38.88
C LYS A 330 -12.24 -43.70 -39.73
#